data_AF-A0A921ZQI7-F1
#
_entry.id   AF-A0A921ZQI7-F1
#
_cell.length_a   1.000
_cell.length_b   1.000
_cell.length_c   1.000
_cell.angle_alpha   90.00
_cell.angle_beta   90.00
_cell.angle_gamma   90.00
#
_symmetry.space_group_name_H-M   'P 1'
#
loop_
_entity.id
_entity.type
_entity.pdbx_description
1 polymer ?
#
loop_
_entity_poly.entity_id
_entity_poly.type
_entity_poly.pdbx_seq_one_letter_code
_entity_poly.pdbx_strand_id
1 'polypeptide(L)'
;MCFTICCNLYHSTINLKVFLGNLEAIAMVEYVMEQIACELGLDPLDVRLANIAEEYADIKKMIKTIKKNSNYEKRRKAVDKFNRENRWLKRGLRFSIMRWTPIPVGIIAVNMSVYHGDGTIALTHSGIEMGQGLNTKAIQVCAFLLNIPIEKIQVKENNTIIGPNVYATAGSLGSQNVSLGVTECCEELLRRLEPIRQQLTNPTWEELISTAYQSNVNLQTQGFVGIPDIEKYVYNIFGVALAEVEVDVLTGEFQVLRVDLEEDVGLSTNPFIDVGQIEGAFIMGQGYWTCEDLIYDKNTGEMTNNPPVELLRPTRN
;
A
#
# COMPACT_ATOMS: atom_id res chain seq x y z
N MET A 1 -8.90 29.26 -3.37
CA MET A 1 -9.64 29.01 -2.12
C MET A 1 -10.78 28.06 -2.44
N CYS A 2 -10.53 26.75 -2.35
CA CYS A 2 -11.59 25.74 -2.45
C CYS A 2 -11.98 25.42 -1.00
N PHE A 3 -13.14 25.92 -0.56
CA PHE A 3 -13.70 25.58 0.75
C PHE A 3 -14.18 24.12 0.68
N THR A 4 -13.41 23.18 1.21
CA THR A 4 -13.94 21.87 1.59
C THR A 4 -14.87 22.11 2.77
N ILE A 5 -16.17 22.18 2.52
CA ILE A 5 -17.18 22.13 3.58
C ILE A 5 -17.18 20.67 4.06
N CYS A 6 -16.45 20.40 5.15
CA CYS A 6 -16.67 19.18 5.92
C CYS A 6 -18.03 19.38 6.63
N CYS A 7 -19.10 18.79 6.10
CA CYS A 7 -20.41 18.85 6.75
C CYS A 7 -20.33 18.11 8.08
N ASN A 8 -20.34 18.84 9.20
CA ASN A 8 -20.53 18.27 10.52
C ASN A 8 -21.97 17.77 10.66
N LEU A 9 -22.17 16.49 10.36
CA LEU A 9 -23.41 15.78 10.69
C LEU A 9 -23.30 15.23 12.12
N TYR A 10 -24.41 15.20 12.85
CA TYR A 10 -24.50 14.72 14.25
C TYR A 10 -24.26 13.20 14.43
N HIS A 11 -23.75 12.50 13.41
CA HIS A 11 -23.40 11.08 13.48
C HIS A 11 -22.03 10.86 14.13
N SER A 12 -21.69 9.61 14.43
CA SER A 12 -20.36 9.24 14.92
C SER A 12 -19.26 9.78 13.99
N THR A 13 -18.16 10.28 14.59
CA THR A 13 -17.02 10.81 13.84
C THR A 13 -16.47 9.72 12.90
N ILE A 14 -16.52 9.97 11.59
CA ILE A 14 -15.93 9.08 10.60
C ILE A 14 -14.41 9.24 10.69
N ASN A 15 -13.73 8.17 11.13
CA ASN A 15 -12.29 8.12 11.24
C ASN A 15 -11.63 7.88 9.88
N LEU A 16 -10.33 8.16 9.82
CA LEU A 16 -9.46 7.93 8.67
C LEU A 16 -9.60 6.49 8.15
N LYS A 17 -10.01 6.34 6.89
CA LYS A 17 -9.99 5.06 6.17
C LYS A 17 -8.74 4.97 5.28
N VAL A 18 -8.41 3.75 4.85
CA VAL A 18 -7.18 3.39 4.11
C VAL A 18 -6.84 4.34 2.95
N PHE A 19 -7.84 4.88 2.25
CA PHE A 19 -7.65 5.68 1.02
C PHE A 19 -7.78 7.21 1.19
N LEU A 20 -7.98 7.72 2.41
CA LEU A 20 -7.91 9.16 2.71
C LEU A 20 -8.80 10.06 1.81
N GLY A 21 -9.97 9.58 1.36
CA GLY A 21 -10.87 10.33 0.46
C GLY A 21 -10.51 10.27 -1.02
N ASN A 22 -9.37 9.67 -1.40
CA ASN A 22 -8.95 9.58 -2.80
C ASN A 22 -9.76 8.54 -3.56
N LEU A 23 -10.20 7.47 -2.91
CA LEU A 23 -11.02 6.44 -3.55
C LEU A 23 -12.32 7.05 -4.09
N GLU A 24 -12.98 7.87 -3.27
CA GLU A 24 -14.20 8.60 -3.62
C GLU A 24 -13.92 9.63 -4.71
N ALA A 25 -12.82 10.38 -4.62
CA ALA A 25 -12.43 11.35 -5.63
C ALA A 25 -12.18 10.70 -7.00
N ILE A 26 -11.44 9.58 -7.03
CA ILE A 26 -11.19 8.81 -8.25
C ILE A 26 -12.50 8.28 -8.81
N ALA A 27 -13.36 7.68 -7.98
CA ALA A 27 -14.65 7.14 -8.41
C ALA A 27 -15.56 8.22 -9.03
N MET A 28 -15.59 9.43 -8.47
CA MET A 28 -16.36 10.55 -9.03
C MET A 28 -15.84 10.97 -10.41
N VAL A 29 -14.51 11.08 -10.57
CA VAL A 29 -13.90 11.42 -11.86
C VAL A 29 -14.15 10.30 -12.88
N GLU A 30 -13.98 9.04 -12.48
CA GLU A 30 -14.26 7.86 -13.30
C GLU A 30 -15.72 7.81 -13.77
N TYR A 31 -16.67 8.18 -12.90
CA TYR A 31 -18.07 8.30 -13.27
C TYR A 31 -18.30 9.37 -14.35
N VAL A 32 -17.70 10.55 -14.19
CA VAL A 32 -17.78 11.62 -15.21
C VAL A 32 -17.20 11.16 -16.54
N MET A 33 -16.06 10.46 -16.53
CA MET A 33 -15.44 9.91 -17.73
C MET A 33 -16.34 8.89 -18.43
N GLU A 34 -17.02 8.03 -17.66
CA GLU A 34 -17.97 7.05 -18.21
C GLU A 34 -19.20 7.75 -18.83
N GLN A 35 -19.73 8.81 -18.20
CA GLN A 35 -20.84 9.59 -18.76
C GLN A 35 -20.45 10.28 -20.08
N ILE A 36 -19.26 10.89 -20.15
CA ILE A 36 -18.74 11.49 -21.39
C ILE A 36 -18.66 10.43 -22.49
N ALA A 37 -18.17 9.23 -22.19
CA ALA A 37 -18.10 8.15 -23.17
C ALA A 37 -19.50 7.72 -23.66
N CYS A 38 -20.47 7.65 -22.76
CA CYS A 38 -21.85 7.31 -23.09
C CYS A 38 -22.49 8.36 -24.02
N GLU A 39 -22.33 9.65 -23.71
CA GLU A 39 -22.90 10.74 -24.51
C GLU A 39 -22.24 10.86 -25.89
N LEU A 40 -20.95 10.56 -25.99
CA LEU A 40 -20.22 10.56 -27.26
C LEU A 40 -20.38 9.25 -28.06
N GLY A 41 -20.95 8.20 -27.47
CA GLY A 41 -21.01 6.87 -28.07
C GLY A 41 -19.64 6.24 -28.32
N LEU A 42 -18.63 6.62 -27.53
CA LEU A 42 -17.25 6.14 -27.65
C LEU A 42 -16.96 5.03 -26.64
N ASP A 43 -15.90 4.25 -26.88
CA ASP A 43 -15.43 3.30 -25.87
C ASP A 43 -14.89 4.08 -24.65
N PRO A 44 -15.29 3.73 -23.41
CA PRO A 44 -14.84 4.45 -22.24
C PRO A 44 -13.32 4.43 -22.03
N LEU A 45 -12.61 3.42 -22.53
CA LEU A 45 -11.15 3.39 -22.46
C LEU A 45 -10.53 4.42 -23.40
N ASP A 46 -11.10 4.61 -24.59
CA ASP A 46 -10.60 5.58 -25.56
C ASP A 46 -10.73 7.01 -25.04
N VAL A 47 -11.83 7.31 -24.35
CA VAL A 47 -12.03 8.60 -23.66
C VAL A 47 -10.97 8.80 -22.57
N ARG A 48 -10.70 7.78 -21.75
CA ARG A 48 -9.62 7.85 -20.74
C ARG A 48 -8.26 8.08 -21.37
N LEU A 49 -7.90 7.31 -22.39
CA LEU A 49 -6.61 7.41 -23.08
C LEU A 49 -6.38 8.79 -23.72
N ALA A 50 -7.43 9.42 -24.24
CA ALA A 50 -7.38 10.77 -24.80
C ALA A 50 -7.15 11.86 -23.72
N ASN A 51 -7.56 11.61 -22.47
CA ASN A 51 -7.48 12.57 -21.38
C ASN A 51 -6.30 12.33 -20.41
N ILE A 52 -5.54 11.25 -20.58
CA ILE A 52 -4.29 11.04 -19.81
C ILE A 52 -3.24 12.04 -20.29
N ALA A 53 -2.81 12.92 -19.38
CA ALA A 53 -1.74 13.89 -19.59
C ALA A 53 -0.42 13.23 -20.02
N GLU A 54 0.39 13.94 -20.81
CA GLU A 54 1.64 13.41 -21.36
C GLU A 54 2.67 13.02 -20.28
N GLU A 55 2.67 13.74 -19.16
CA GLU A 55 3.49 13.45 -17.98
C GLU A 55 3.18 12.10 -17.32
N TYR A 56 2.03 11.49 -17.61
CA TYR A 56 1.62 10.18 -17.10
C TYR A 56 1.60 9.11 -18.20
N ALA A 57 2.54 9.19 -19.15
CA ALA A 57 2.67 8.24 -20.25
C ALA A 57 2.85 6.77 -19.78
N ASP A 58 3.40 6.55 -18.59
CA ASP A 58 3.57 5.21 -18.02
C ASP A 58 2.24 4.49 -17.80
N ILE A 59 1.17 5.22 -17.45
CA ILE A 59 -0.18 4.65 -17.35
C ILE A 59 -0.62 4.05 -18.70
N LYS A 60 -0.32 4.74 -19.82
CA LYS A 60 -0.66 4.24 -21.16
C LYS A 60 0.09 2.95 -21.47
N LYS A 61 1.34 2.82 -20.99
CA LYS A 61 2.13 1.59 -21.11
C LYS A 61 1.53 0.45 -20.28
N MET A 62 1.15 0.71 -19.03
CA MET A 62 0.48 -0.28 -18.17
C MET A 62 -0.84 -0.76 -18.78
N ILE A 63 -1.68 0.16 -19.28
CA ILE A 63 -2.92 -0.20 -20.00
C ILE A 63 -2.60 -1.13 -21.17
N LYS A 64 -1.56 -0.84 -21.96
CA LYS A 64 -1.16 -1.70 -23.09
C LYS A 64 -0.72 -3.09 -22.62
N THR A 65 0.03 -3.18 -21.52
CA THR A 65 0.46 -4.43 -20.91
C THR A 65 -0.74 -5.25 -20.46
N ILE A 66 -1.64 -4.67 -19.65
CA ILE A 66 -2.85 -5.35 -19.18
C ILE A 66 -3.74 -5.75 -20.36
N LYS A 67 -3.93 -4.92 -21.40
CA LYS A 67 -4.73 -5.24 -22.59
C LYS A 67 -4.21 -6.51 -23.27
N LYS A 68 -2.89 -6.63 -23.39
CA LYS A 68 -2.23 -7.79 -24.00
C LYS A 68 -2.39 -9.02 -23.11
N ASN A 69 -2.01 -8.93 -21.83
CA ASN A 69 -1.96 -10.07 -20.92
C ASN A 69 -3.35 -10.63 -20.59
N SER A 70 -4.35 -9.75 -20.50
CA SER A 70 -5.73 -10.11 -20.21
C SER A 70 -6.52 -10.58 -21.44
N ASN A 71 -5.95 -10.52 -22.65
CA ASN A 71 -6.64 -10.74 -23.93
C ASN A 71 -7.90 -9.86 -24.08
N TYR A 72 -7.77 -8.57 -23.75
CA TYR A 72 -8.88 -7.61 -23.68
C TYR A 72 -9.78 -7.65 -24.93
N GLU A 73 -9.22 -7.53 -26.12
CA GLU A 73 -9.99 -7.46 -27.38
C GLU A 73 -10.85 -8.72 -27.61
N LYS A 74 -10.34 -9.89 -27.23
CA LYS A 74 -11.08 -11.16 -27.33
C LYS A 74 -12.22 -11.19 -26.31
N ARG A 75 -11.96 -10.78 -25.07
CA ARG A 75 -12.97 -10.72 -23.99
C ARG A 75 -14.03 -9.68 -24.29
N ARG A 76 -13.67 -8.51 -24.82
CA ARG A 76 -14.62 -7.47 -25.21
C ARG A 76 -15.63 -8.00 -26.23
N LYS A 77 -15.16 -8.65 -27.30
CA LYS A 77 -16.04 -9.30 -28.29
C LYS A 77 -16.92 -10.39 -27.67
N ALA A 78 -16.38 -11.15 -26.72
CA ALA A 78 -17.14 -12.19 -26.01
C ALA A 78 -18.24 -11.59 -25.12
N VAL A 79 -17.95 -10.51 -24.40
CA VAL A 79 -18.94 -9.75 -23.60
C VAL A 79 -20.02 -9.18 -24.50
N ASP A 80 -19.68 -8.56 -25.63
CA ASP A 80 -20.67 -8.02 -26.57
C ASP A 80 -21.56 -9.11 -27.15
N LYS A 81 -20.99 -10.28 -27.46
CA LYS A 81 -21.75 -11.45 -27.92
C LYS A 81 -22.69 -11.94 -26.82
N PHE A 82 -22.18 -12.15 -25.61
CA PHE A 82 -22.96 -12.60 -24.46
C PHE A 82 -24.15 -11.66 -24.18
N ASN A 83 -23.93 -10.35 -24.25
CA ASN A 83 -24.96 -9.34 -24.02
C ASN A 83 -26.04 -9.30 -25.10
N ARG A 84 -25.75 -9.75 -26.33
CA ARG A 84 -26.76 -9.89 -27.40
C ARG A 84 -27.57 -11.17 -27.26
N GLU A 85 -26.93 -12.25 -26.81
CA GLU A 85 -27.56 -13.58 -26.71
C GLU A 85 -28.37 -13.77 -25.41
N ASN A 86 -28.01 -13.05 -24.34
CA ASN A 86 -28.67 -13.16 -23.05
C ASN A 86 -29.51 -11.91 -22.75
N ARG A 87 -30.80 -12.09 -22.47
CA ARG A 87 -31.70 -10.97 -22.15
C ARG A 87 -31.51 -10.46 -20.72
N TRP A 88 -31.40 -11.39 -19.77
CA TRP A 88 -31.48 -11.11 -18.33
C TRP A 88 -30.13 -11.14 -17.62
N LEU A 89 -29.14 -11.83 -18.19
CA LEU A 89 -27.75 -11.78 -17.72
C LEU A 89 -26.96 -10.84 -18.63
N LYS A 90 -26.20 -9.94 -18.02
CA LYS A 90 -25.33 -8.99 -18.74
C LYS A 90 -23.93 -9.03 -18.16
N ARG A 91 -22.93 -8.87 -19.03
CA ARG A 91 -21.53 -8.74 -18.66
C ARG A 91 -21.03 -7.33 -18.89
N GLY A 92 -20.24 -6.86 -17.94
CA GLY A 92 -19.42 -5.66 -18.02
C GLY A 92 -17.94 -6.03 -18.07
N LEU A 93 -17.17 -5.33 -18.90
CA LEU A 93 -15.71 -5.37 -18.91
C LEU A 93 -15.22 -3.93 -18.89
N ARG A 94 -14.53 -3.52 -17.82
CA ARG A 94 -14.14 -2.14 -17.60
C ARG A 94 -12.76 -1.98 -16.98
N PHE A 95 -12.11 -0.90 -17.38
CA PHE A 95 -10.85 -0.42 -16.83
C PHE A 95 -11.11 0.57 -15.69
N SER A 96 -10.27 0.51 -14.67
CA SER A 96 -10.11 1.57 -13.66
C SER A 96 -8.64 1.96 -13.59
N ILE A 97 -8.37 3.26 -13.50
CA ILE A 97 -7.02 3.82 -13.47
C ILE A 97 -6.82 4.55 -12.15
N MET A 98 -5.68 4.32 -11.51
CA MET A 98 -5.30 4.95 -10.27
C MET A 98 -3.97 5.69 -10.44
N ARG A 99 -3.93 6.92 -9.93
CA ARG A 99 -2.69 7.61 -9.56
C ARG A 99 -2.79 7.95 -8.08
N TRP A 100 -1.85 7.43 -7.31
CA TRP A 100 -1.75 7.68 -5.87
C TRP A 100 -0.43 8.37 -5.58
N THR A 101 -0.48 9.48 -4.85
CA THR A 101 0.72 10.15 -4.33
C THR A 101 0.72 9.99 -2.82
N PRO A 102 1.66 9.24 -2.23
CA PRO A 102 1.79 9.15 -0.78
C PRO A 102 1.97 10.53 -0.16
N ILE A 103 1.29 10.77 0.95
CA ILE A 103 1.41 12.04 1.68
C ILE A 103 2.54 11.87 2.69
N PRO A 104 3.59 12.72 2.67
CA PRO A 104 4.68 12.69 3.63
C PRO A 104 4.16 13.06 5.01
N VAL A 105 3.69 12.05 5.75
CA VAL A 105 3.20 12.20 7.11
C VAL A 105 4.13 11.52 8.08
N GLY A 106 4.42 12.25 9.16
CA GLY A 106 4.96 11.68 10.36
C GLY A 106 6.47 11.59 10.44
N ILE A 107 6.92 11.39 11.66
CA ILE A 107 8.32 11.19 12.04
C ILE A 107 8.46 9.75 12.50
N ILE A 108 9.52 9.08 12.06
CA ILE A 108 9.86 7.72 12.48
C ILE A 108 11.19 7.72 13.22
N ALA A 109 11.22 7.04 14.36
CA ALA A 109 12.43 6.75 15.10
C ALA A 109 12.74 5.26 15.03
N VAL A 110 14.02 4.94 14.85
CA VAL A 110 14.54 3.57 14.84
C VAL A 110 15.72 3.51 15.81
N ASN A 111 15.78 2.45 16.61
CA ASN A 111 16.91 2.17 17.49
C ASN A 111 17.38 0.74 17.24
N MET A 112 18.68 0.59 17.00
CA MET A 112 19.34 -0.67 16.73
C MET A 112 20.40 -0.91 17.80
N SER A 113 20.34 -2.07 18.45
CA SER A 113 21.27 -2.51 19.49
C SER A 113 21.91 -3.83 19.09
N VAL A 114 23.24 -3.86 18.96
CA VAL A 114 23.99 -5.09 18.66
C VAL A 114 24.60 -5.67 19.93
N TYR A 115 24.32 -6.95 20.20
CA TYR A 115 24.83 -7.66 21.38
C TYR A 115 26.20 -8.25 21.10
N HIS A 116 27.20 -7.85 21.89
CA HIS A 116 28.59 -8.25 21.68
C HIS A 116 28.88 -9.74 21.94
N GLY A 117 28.02 -10.44 22.68
CA GLY A 117 28.23 -11.84 23.01
C GLY A 117 28.08 -12.79 21.82
N ASP A 118 27.11 -12.53 20.93
CA ASP A 118 26.74 -13.42 19.82
C ASP A 118 26.51 -12.68 18.49
N GLY A 119 26.67 -11.34 18.48
CA GLY A 119 26.43 -10.49 17.33
C GLY A 119 24.95 -10.37 16.94
N THR A 120 24.01 -10.79 17.79
CA THR A 120 22.57 -10.61 17.49
C THR A 120 22.18 -9.14 17.55
N ILE A 121 21.13 -8.78 16.82
CA ILE A 121 20.64 -7.40 16.70
C ILE A 121 19.20 -7.32 17.19
N ALA A 122 18.95 -6.46 18.18
CA ALA A 122 17.61 -6.02 18.53
C ALA A 122 17.31 -4.71 17.80
N LEU A 123 16.29 -4.74 16.95
CA LEU A 123 15.77 -3.57 16.26
C LEU A 123 14.45 -3.13 16.90
N THR A 124 14.28 -1.84 17.08
CA THR A 124 13.02 -1.23 17.53
C THR A 124 12.71 -0.05 16.63
N HIS A 125 11.46 0.14 16.27
CA HIS A 125 11.04 1.29 15.49
C HIS A 125 9.64 1.74 15.90
N SER A 126 9.32 3.00 15.62
CA SER A 126 8.02 3.57 15.93
C SER A 126 6.89 3.17 14.98
N GLY A 127 7.21 2.51 13.86
CA GLY A 127 6.21 1.93 12.97
C GLY A 127 5.40 0.84 13.67
N ILE A 128 4.10 0.79 13.41
CA ILE A 128 3.16 -0.18 13.97
C ILE A 128 2.89 -1.27 12.94
N GLU A 129 3.20 -2.51 13.29
CA GLU A 129 2.82 -3.69 12.52
C GLU A 129 1.32 -3.98 12.70
N MET A 130 0.59 -4.00 11.60
CA MET A 130 -0.85 -4.27 11.53
C MET A 130 -1.20 -5.26 10.40
N GLY A 131 -0.21 -6.02 9.92
CA GLY A 131 -0.36 -7.04 8.87
C GLY A 131 0.24 -6.63 7.51
N GLN A 132 0.78 -5.42 7.40
CA GLN A 132 1.47 -4.91 6.21
C GLN A 132 2.92 -5.39 6.09
N GLY A 133 3.43 -6.12 7.08
CA GLY A 133 4.75 -6.76 7.04
C GLY A 133 5.91 -5.76 7.17
N LEU A 134 5.69 -4.70 7.93
CA LEU A 134 6.65 -3.64 8.20
C LEU A 134 7.87 -4.19 8.97
N ASN A 135 7.65 -5.04 9.98
CA ASN A 135 8.72 -5.66 10.76
C ASN A 135 9.59 -6.57 9.88
N THR A 136 8.94 -7.37 9.02
CA THR A 136 9.62 -8.27 8.08
C THR A 136 10.52 -7.50 7.12
N LYS A 137 10.00 -6.40 6.55
CA LYS A 137 10.80 -5.54 5.65
C LYS A 137 11.97 -4.91 6.40
N ALA A 138 11.79 -4.42 7.62
CA ALA A 138 12.87 -3.84 8.42
C ALA A 138 14.01 -4.84 8.66
N ILE A 139 13.70 -6.11 8.95
CA ILE A 139 14.68 -7.19 9.09
C ILE A 139 15.42 -7.43 7.77
N GLN A 140 14.68 -7.51 6.65
CA GLN A 140 15.26 -7.73 5.32
C GLN A 140 16.23 -6.61 4.92
N VAL A 141 15.86 -5.35 5.16
CA VAL A 141 16.72 -4.19 4.89
C VAL A 141 17.98 -4.24 5.77
N CYS A 142 17.83 -4.47 7.08
CA CYS A 142 18.95 -4.54 8.01
C CYS A 142 19.93 -5.67 7.64
N ALA A 143 19.41 -6.86 7.35
CA ALA A 143 20.19 -8.03 6.94
C ALA A 143 20.98 -7.77 5.65
N PHE A 144 20.33 -7.15 4.66
CA PHE A 144 20.95 -6.79 3.39
C PHE A 144 22.10 -5.78 3.58
N LEU A 145 21.87 -4.72 4.35
CA LEU A 145 22.87 -3.66 4.55
C LEU A 145 24.08 -4.12 5.37
N LEU A 146 23.86 -4.92 6.41
CA LEU A 146 24.95 -5.44 7.25
C LEU A 146 25.59 -6.71 6.68
N ASN A 147 24.98 -7.28 5.63
CA ASN A 147 25.38 -8.55 5.01
C ASN A 147 25.46 -9.70 6.02
N ILE A 148 24.40 -9.88 6.81
CA ILE A 148 24.26 -10.94 7.83
C ILE A 148 22.98 -11.75 7.64
N PRO A 149 22.90 -12.98 8.17
CA PRO A 149 21.68 -13.77 8.13
C PRO A 149 20.51 -13.09 8.86
N ILE A 150 19.29 -13.21 8.31
CA ILE A 150 18.07 -12.61 8.89
C ILE A 150 17.79 -13.13 10.30
N GLU A 151 18.23 -14.34 10.63
CA GLU A 151 18.02 -15.00 11.91
C GLU A 151 18.75 -14.30 13.07
N LYS A 152 19.75 -13.47 12.75
CA LYS A 152 20.46 -12.66 13.75
C LYS A 152 19.70 -11.41 14.17
N ILE A 153 18.66 -11.03 13.43
CA ILE A 153 17.96 -9.76 13.64
C ILE A 153 16.57 -10.05 14.17
N GLN A 154 16.23 -9.40 15.28
CA GLN A 154 14.92 -9.50 15.88
C GLN A 154 14.33 -8.11 16.09
N VAL A 155 13.14 -7.88 15.54
CA VAL A 155 12.35 -6.69 15.86
C VAL A 155 11.67 -6.90 17.21
N LYS A 156 11.86 -5.94 18.11
CA LYS A 156 11.20 -5.87 19.41
C LYS A 156 10.02 -4.92 19.34
N GLU A 157 9.11 -5.07 20.29
CA GLU A 157 7.89 -4.27 20.38
C GLU A 157 8.21 -2.77 20.48
N ASN A 158 7.37 -1.98 19.83
CA ASN A 158 7.43 -0.52 19.92
C ASN A 158 6.99 -0.05 21.32
N ASN A 159 7.70 0.93 21.88
CA ASN A 159 7.34 1.61 23.11
C ASN A 159 7.67 3.11 22.97
N THR A 160 6.80 3.96 23.52
CA THR A 160 6.96 5.43 23.54
C THR A 160 8.21 5.89 24.28
N ILE A 161 8.80 5.06 25.14
CA ILE A 161 10.11 5.32 25.75
C ILE A 161 11.23 5.31 24.70
N ILE A 162 11.14 4.43 23.71
CA ILE A 162 12.19 4.22 22.70
C ILE A 162 11.99 5.17 21.51
N GLY A 163 10.75 5.43 21.14
CA GLY A 163 10.38 6.37 20.07
C GLY A 163 9.40 7.45 20.56
N PRO A 164 9.85 8.45 21.34
CA PRO A 164 8.99 9.56 21.74
C PRO A 164 8.70 10.50 20.56
N ASN A 165 7.56 11.20 20.61
CA ASN A 165 7.17 12.25 19.65
C ASN A 165 7.09 11.79 18.17
N VAL A 166 6.86 10.49 17.96
CA VAL A 166 6.64 9.88 16.65
C VAL A 166 5.17 9.98 16.25
N TYR A 167 4.91 9.83 14.95
CA TYR A 167 3.55 9.94 14.41
C TYR A 167 2.90 8.57 14.20
N ALA A 168 1.61 8.57 13.87
CA ALA A 168 0.89 7.36 13.52
C ALA A 168 1.47 6.72 12.23
N THR A 169 1.39 5.39 12.14
CA THR A 169 1.72 4.66 10.91
C THR A 169 0.59 4.86 9.90
N ALA A 170 0.83 5.67 8.87
CA ALA A 170 -0.16 6.08 7.88
C ALA A 170 0.49 6.52 6.55
N GLY A 171 -0.33 6.89 5.57
CA GLY A 171 0.11 7.56 4.33
C GLY A 171 0.85 6.67 3.33
N SER A 172 0.81 5.35 3.50
CA SER A 172 1.52 4.36 2.66
C SER A 172 3.05 4.48 2.66
N LEU A 173 3.63 5.24 3.61
CA LEU A 173 5.08 5.45 3.72
C LEU A 173 5.71 4.74 4.93
N GLY A 174 4.93 4.00 5.72
CA GLY A 174 5.42 3.37 6.95
C GLY A 174 6.66 2.49 6.74
N SER A 175 6.60 1.56 5.79
CA SER A 175 7.72 0.65 5.49
C SER A 175 8.93 1.39 4.90
N GLN A 176 8.70 2.42 4.08
CA GLN A 176 9.76 3.25 3.52
C GLN A 176 10.49 4.03 4.62
N ASN A 177 9.74 4.72 5.47
CA ASN A 177 10.30 5.55 6.53
C ASN A 177 11.06 4.70 7.57
N VAL A 178 10.55 3.52 7.90
CA VAL A 178 11.26 2.57 8.77
C VAL A 178 12.53 2.07 8.08
N SER A 179 12.47 1.75 6.79
CA SER A 179 13.66 1.30 6.04
C SER A 179 14.73 2.38 5.99
N LEU A 180 14.36 3.66 5.77
CA LEU A 180 15.29 4.79 5.82
C LEU A 180 15.97 4.91 7.20
N GLY A 181 15.21 4.79 8.29
CA GLY A 181 15.78 4.84 9.64
C GLY A 181 16.67 3.62 9.97
N VAL A 182 16.34 2.45 9.42
CA VAL A 182 17.21 1.26 9.50
C VAL A 182 18.50 1.48 8.72
N THR A 183 18.42 2.11 7.55
CA THR A 183 19.60 2.46 6.75
C THR A 183 20.54 3.38 7.52
N GLU A 184 20.02 4.46 8.12
CA GLU A 184 20.82 5.37 8.96
C GLU A 184 21.52 4.63 10.11
N CYS A 185 20.80 3.75 10.79
CA CYS A 185 21.35 2.89 11.84
C CYS A 185 22.49 2.01 11.32
N CYS A 186 22.28 1.32 10.20
CA CYS A 186 23.26 0.40 9.63
C CYS A 186 24.51 1.13 9.13
N GLU A 187 24.34 2.25 8.43
CA GLU A 187 25.44 3.09 7.93
C GLU A 187 26.29 3.64 9.08
N GLU A 188 25.66 4.15 10.14
CA GLU A 188 26.37 4.65 11.32
C GLU A 188 27.13 3.53 12.05
N LEU A 189 26.54 2.33 12.16
CA LEU A 189 27.21 1.18 12.75
C LEU A 189 28.42 0.76 11.90
N LEU A 190 28.24 0.62 10.58
CA LEU A 190 29.33 0.24 9.67
C LEU A 190 30.47 1.26 9.70
N ARG A 191 30.15 2.55 9.75
CA ARG A 191 31.14 3.63 9.90
C ARG A 191 31.98 3.48 11.17
N ARG A 192 31.37 3.06 12.28
CA ARG A 192 32.07 2.83 13.56
C ARG A 192 32.89 1.53 13.55
N LEU A 193 32.44 0.51 12.82
CA LEU A 193 33.13 -0.78 12.70
C LEU A 193 34.29 -0.74 11.69
N GLU A 194 34.30 0.20 10.75
CA GLU A 194 35.30 0.28 9.68
C GLU A 194 36.76 0.31 10.19
N PRO A 195 37.14 1.11 11.22
CA PRO A 195 38.50 1.08 11.74
C PRO A 195 38.91 -0.26 12.36
N ILE A 196 37.95 -1.02 12.89
CA ILE A 196 38.18 -2.35 13.46
C ILE A 196 38.29 -3.38 12.34
N ARG A 197 37.43 -3.28 11.32
CA ARG A 197 37.44 -4.13 10.14
C ARG A 197 38.79 -4.07 9.42
N GLN A 198 39.41 -2.90 9.33
CA GLN A 198 40.73 -2.72 8.71
C GLN A 198 41.88 -3.39 9.46
N GLN A 199 41.72 -3.66 10.76
CA GLN A 199 42.73 -4.35 11.58
C GLN A 199 42.65 -5.87 11.45
N LEU A 200 41.52 -6.40 10.98
CA LEU A 200 41.23 -7.82 10.90
C LEU A 200 41.25 -8.30 9.45
N THR A 201 41.77 -9.51 9.22
CA THR A 201 41.77 -10.10 7.87
C THR A 201 40.51 -10.94 7.68
N ASN A 202 39.51 -10.39 6.99
CA ASN A 202 38.23 -11.04 6.69
C ASN A 202 37.52 -11.65 7.92
N PRO A 203 37.23 -10.84 8.96
CA PRO A 203 36.63 -11.34 10.20
C PRO A 203 35.19 -11.83 9.97
N THR A 204 34.75 -12.80 10.77
CA THR A 204 33.31 -13.07 10.88
C THR A 204 32.58 -11.89 11.52
N TRP A 205 31.26 -11.87 11.41
CA TRP A 205 30.45 -10.85 12.07
C TRP A 205 30.67 -10.84 13.59
N GLU A 206 30.68 -12.01 14.23
CA GLU A 206 30.87 -12.17 15.66
C GLU A 206 32.25 -11.70 16.11
N GLU A 207 33.30 -12.03 15.35
CA GLU A 207 34.66 -11.57 15.63
C GLU A 207 34.74 -10.05 15.55
N LEU A 208 34.18 -9.46 14.49
CA LEU A 208 34.17 -8.01 14.30
C LEU A 208 33.47 -7.28 15.46
N ILE A 209 32.29 -7.76 15.86
CA ILE A 209 31.52 -7.15 16.96
C ILE A 209 32.21 -7.34 18.31
N SER A 210 32.77 -8.52 18.58
CA SER A 210 33.51 -8.79 19.81
C SER A 210 34.75 -7.90 19.92
N THR A 211 35.53 -7.75 18.85
CA THR A 211 36.69 -6.85 18.83
C THR A 211 36.28 -5.39 18.96
N ALA A 212 35.17 -4.98 18.33
CA ALA A 212 34.64 -3.63 18.48
C ALA A 212 34.23 -3.33 19.94
N TYR A 213 33.61 -4.28 20.62
CA TYR A 213 33.29 -4.17 22.05
C TYR A 213 34.55 -4.03 22.92
N GLN A 214 35.55 -4.89 22.70
CA GLN A 214 36.84 -4.80 23.41
C GLN A 214 37.56 -3.45 23.17
N SER A 215 37.30 -2.84 22.01
CA SER A 215 37.83 -1.54 21.62
C SER A 215 36.97 -0.35 22.11
N ASN A 216 35.97 -0.59 22.97
CA ASN A 216 35.03 0.40 23.49
C ASN A 216 34.23 1.15 22.40
N VAL A 217 33.93 0.50 21.27
CA VAL A 217 33.07 1.06 20.23
C VAL A 217 31.61 0.99 20.67
N ASN A 218 30.86 2.09 20.49
CA ASN A 218 29.43 2.10 20.75
C ASN A 218 28.66 1.30 19.67
N LEU A 219 28.12 0.15 20.07
CA LEU A 219 27.35 -0.79 19.23
C LEU A 219 25.83 -0.49 19.17
N GLN A 220 25.40 0.62 19.74
CA GLN A 220 24.02 1.11 19.64
C GLN A 220 23.94 2.30 18.70
N THR A 221 22.98 2.27 17.78
CA THR A 221 22.71 3.35 16.83
C THR A 221 21.24 3.76 16.85
N GLN A 222 20.99 4.99 16.43
CA GLN A 222 19.65 5.54 16.33
C GLN A 222 19.49 6.20 14.96
N GLY A 223 18.37 5.92 14.30
CA GLY A 223 17.92 6.56 13.08
C GLY A 223 16.70 7.43 13.36
N PHE A 224 16.62 8.56 12.68
CA PHE A 224 15.54 9.53 12.84
C PHE A 224 15.16 10.10 11.48
N VAL A 225 13.99 9.69 11.00
CA VAL A 225 13.49 10.09 9.69
C VAL A 225 12.46 11.20 9.89
N GLY A 226 12.87 12.42 9.54
CA GLY A 226 12.02 13.61 9.58
C GLY A 226 11.27 13.84 8.26
N ILE A 227 10.28 14.74 8.31
CA ILE A 227 9.50 15.14 7.12
C ILE A 227 10.39 15.56 5.94
N PRO A 228 11.45 16.40 6.12
CA PRO A 228 12.31 16.80 5.01
C PRO A 228 13.02 15.62 4.34
N ASP A 229 13.27 14.53 5.05
CA ASP A 229 13.89 13.33 4.50
C ASP A 229 12.87 12.50 3.71
N ILE A 230 11.62 12.47 4.15
CA ILE A 230 10.52 11.80 3.46
C ILE A 230 10.18 12.53 2.15
N GLU A 231 10.11 13.86 2.18
CA GLU A 231 9.77 14.70 1.01
C GLU A 231 10.71 14.51 -0.18
N LYS A 232 12.00 14.18 0.08
CA LYS A 232 12.99 13.87 -0.97
C LYS A 232 12.62 12.63 -1.79
N TYR A 233 11.80 11.74 -1.24
CA TYR A 233 11.47 10.44 -1.81
C TYR A 233 9.97 10.25 -2.03
N VAL A 234 9.23 11.33 -2.30
CA VAL A 234 7.83 11.24 -2.71
C VAL A 234 7.75 10.90 -4.20
N TYR A 235 6.96 9.88 -4.53
CA TYR A 235 6.73 9.39 -5.89
C TYR A 235 5.24 9.18 -6.16
N ASN A 236 4.89 8.98 -7.42
CA ASN A 236 3.55 8.55 -7.79
C ASN A 236 3.52 7.03 -7.94
N ILE A 237 2.50 6.41 -7.38
CA ILE A 237 2.13 5.02 -7.60
C ILE A 237 1.03 5.01 -8.65
N PHE A 238 1.22 4.24 -9.70
CA PHE A 238 0.24 4.07 -10.76
C PHE A 238 -0.36 2.67 -10.68
N GLY A 239 -1.68 2.57 -10.90
CA GLY A 239 -2.40 1.30 -10.90
C GLY A 239 -3.39 1.24 -12.05
N VAL A 240 -3.56 0.06 -12.63
CA VAL A 240 -4.56 -0.23 -13.66
C VAL A 240 -5.25 -1.55 -13.29
N ALA A 241 -6.56 -1.52 -13.26
CA ALA A 241 -7.39 -2.70 -13.02
C ALA A 241 -8.32 -2.93 -14.22
N LEU A 242 -8.47 -4.18 -14.64
CA LEU A 242 -9.48 -4.61 -15.60
C LEU A 242 -10.39 -5.64 -14.92
N ALA A 243 -11.65 -5.26 -14.71
CA ALA A 243 -12.64 -6.13 -14.08
C ALA A 243 -13.69 -6.59 -15.10
N GLU A 244 -14.00 -7.89 -15.08
CA GLU A 244 -15.15 -8.49 -15.76
C GLU A 244 -16.16 -8.95 -14.73
N VAL A 245 -17.40 -8.49 -14.89
CA VAL A 245 -18.51 -8.74 -13.97
C VAL A 245 -19.70 -9.23 -14.77
N GLU A 246 -20.42 -10.21 -14.25
CA GLU A 246 -21.74 -10.62 -14.73
C GLU A 246 -22.80 -10.14 -13.74
N VAL A 247 -23.91 -9.62 -14.24
CA VAL A 247 -25.03 -9.08 -13.45
C VAL A 247 -26.31 -9.75 -13.91
N ASP A 248 -27.09 -10.25 -12.95
CA ASP A 248 -28.48 -10.63 -13.15
C ASP A 248 -29.36 -9.38 -13.03
N VAL A 249 -29.97 -8.99 -14.14
CA VAL A 249 -30.81 -7.78 -14.24
C VAL A 249 -32.13 -7.95 -13.49
N LEU A 250 -32.56 -9.18 -13.18
CA LEU A 250 -33.79 -9.45 -12.45
C LEU A 250 -33.61 -9.34 -10.93
N THR A 251 -32.49 -9.85 -10.40
CA THR A 251 -32.22 -9.88 -8.95
C THR A 251 -31.32 -8.75 -8.48
N GLY A 252 -30.51 -8.18 -9.38
CA GLY A 252 -29.44 -7.24 -9.03
C GLY A 252 -28.18 -7.93 -8.49
N GLU A 253 -28.17 -9.25 -8.38
CA GLU A 253 -26.98 -10.01 -7.99
C GLU A 253 -25.91 -9.90 -9.08
N PHE A 254 -24.66 -9.87 -8.65
CA PHE A 254 -23.53 -9.82 -9.56
C PHE A 254 -22.41 -10.74 -9.12
N GLN A 255 -21.61 -11.18 -10.08
CA GLN A 255 -20.42 -11.98 -9.85
C GLN A 255 -19.23 -11.35 -10.57
N VAL A 256 -18.14 -11.13 -9.83
CA VAL A 256 -16.85 -10.77 -10.43
C VAL A 256 -16.25 -12.03 -11.03
N LEU A 257 -16.21 -12.11 -12.36
CA LEU A 257 -15.72 -13.28 -13.09
C LEU A 257 -14.20 -13.33 -13.15
N ARG A 258 -13.56 -12.16 -13.33
CA ARG A 258 -12.11 -12.04 -13.43
C ARG A 258 -11.67 -10.60 -13.20
N VAL A 259 -10.54 -10.46 -12.51
CA VAL A 259 -9.82 -9.20 -12.35
C VAL A 259 -8.39 -9.39 -12.80
N ASP A 260 -7.88 -8.47 -13.60
CA ASP A 260 -6.46 -8.34 -13.91
C ASP A 260 -5.96 -7.02 -13.30
N LEU A 261 -4.93 -7.08 -12.46
CA LEU A 261 -4.35 -5.92 -11.78
C LEU A 261 -2.90 -5.72 -12.21
N GLU A 262 -2.51 -4.48 -12.43
CA GLU A 262 -1.14 -4.06 -12.68
C GLU A 262 -0.87 -2.79 -11.88
N GLU A 263 0.09 -2.82 -10.96
CA GLU A 263 0.46 -1.70 -10.10
C GLU A 263 1.98 -1.49 -10.14
N ASP A 264 2.38 -0.23 -10.30
CA ASP A 264 3.78 0.17 -10.25
C ASP A 264 4.22 0.36 -8.81
N VAL A 265 4.88 -0.66 -8.28
CA VAL A 265 5.48 -0.66 -6.93
C VAL A 265 6.97 -0.35 -6.96
N GLY A 266 7.53 0.04 -8.11
CA GLY A 266 8.96 0.18 -8.29
C GLY A 266 9.73 -1.11 -8.00
N LEU A 267 10.87 -1.00 -7.31
CA LEU A 267 11.61 -2.16 -6.84
C LEU A 267 11.07 -2.63 -5.48
N SER A 268 10.20 -3.63 -5.53
CA SER A 268 9.61 -4.24 -4.33
C SER A 268 10.68 -4.81 -3.40
N THR A 269 10.62 -4.42 -2.12
CA THR A 269 11.45 -5.02 -1.06
C THR A 269 11.02 -6.46 -0.75
N ASN A 270 9.72 -6.74 -0.86
CA ASN A 270 9.17 -8.06 -0.63
C ASN A 270 7.92 -8.27 -1.52
N PRO A 271 8.07 -8.94 -2.68
CA PRO A 271 6.99 -9.09 -3.64
C PRO A 271 5.77 -9.83 -3.09
N PHE A 272 5.96 -10.77 -2.16
CA PHE A 272 4.84 -11.53 -1.57
C PHE A 272 3.98 -10.66 -0.66
N ILE A 273 4.61 -9.79 0.12
CA ILE A 273 3.89 -8.83 0.97
C ILE A 273 3.17 -7.81 0.09
N ASP A 274 3.85 -7.28 -0.92
CA ASP A 274 3.28 -6.23 -1.77
C ASP A 274 2.09 -6.75 -2.59
N VAL A 275 2.17 -7.95 -3.16
CA VAL A 275 1.02 -8.60 -3.82
C VAL A 275 -0.14 -8.77 -2.84
N GLY A 276 0.12 -9.25 -1.62
CA GLY A 276 -0.93 -9.40 -0.61
C GLY A 276 -1.59 -8.08 -0.20
N GLN A 277 -0.84 -6.97 -0.19
CA GLN A 277 -1.41 -5.63 0.04
C GLN A 277 -2.30 -5.19 -1.11
N ILE A 278 -1.88 -5.39 -2.37
CA ILE A 278 -2.66 -5.05 -3.56
C ILE A 278 -3.98 -5.84 -3.58
N GLU A 279 -3.92 -7.15 -3.35
CA GLU A 279 -5.10 -8.02 -3.29
C GLU A 279 -6.04 -7.62 -2.16
N GLY A 280 -5.51 -7.39 -0.95
CA GLY A 280 -6.29 -6.94 0.20
C GLY A 280 -6.96 -5.59 -0.05
N ALA A 281 -6.24 -4.62 -0.60
CA ALA A 281 -6.76 -3.31 -0.95
C ALA A 281 -7.85 -3.39 -2.02
N PHE A 282 -7.67 -4.22 -3.04
CA PHE A 282 -8.69 -4.45 -4.07
C PHE A 282 -9.98 -5.01 -3.48
N ILE A 283 -9.90 -6.05 -2.63
CA ILE A 283 -11.08 -6.66 -2.01
C ILE A 283 -11.77 -5.68 -1.05
N MET A 284 -11.01 -4.88 -0.29
CA MET A 284 -11.60 -3.81 0.53
C MET A 284 -12.33 -2.78 -0.34
N GLY A 285 -11.74 -2.35 -1.47
CA GLY A 285 -12.39 -1.44 -2.41
C GLY A 285 -13.64 -2.03 -3.05
N GLN A 286 -13.61 -3.32 -3.40
CA GLN A 286 -14.77 -4.04 -3.90
C GLN A 286 -15.89 -4.05 -2.86
N GLY A 287 -15.58 -4.39 -1.60
CA GLY A 287 -16.55 -4.37 -0.51
C GLY A 287 -17.20 -3.01 -0.34
N TYR A 288 -16.37 -1.97 -0.23
CA TYR A 288 -16.78 -0.57 -0.08
C TYR A 288 -17.79 -0.11 -1.13
N TRP A 289 -17.61 -0.51 -2.40
CA TRP A 289 -18.46 -0.04 -3.49
C TRP A 289 -19.65 -0.94 -3.81
N THR A 290 -19.69 -2.17 -3.28
CA THR A 290 -20.67 -3.16 -3.76
C THR A 290 -21.50 -3.86 -2.69
N CYS A 291 -20.97 -4.07 -1.48
CA CYS A 291 -21.68 -4.83 -0.46
C CYS A 291 -21.69 -4.18 0.93
N GLU A 292 -20.71 -3.35 1.26
CA GLU A 292 -20.65 -2.66 2.55
C GLU A 292 -21.67 -1.51 2.58
N ASP A 293 -22.80 -1.74 3.27
CA ASP A 293 -23.83 -0.73 3.46
C ASP A 293 -23.96 -0.36 4.95
N LEU A 294 -24.09 0.93 5.24
CA LEU A 294 -24.29 1.44 6.60
C LEU A 294 -25.70 2.01 6.70
N ILE A 295 -26.58 1.32 7.44
CA ILE A 295 -28.00 1.65 7.51
C ILE A 295 -28.26 2.41 8.79
N TYR A 296 -28.69 3.67 8.65
CA TYR A 296 -29.02 4.55 9.77
C TYR A 296 -30.52 4.76 9.88
N ASP A 297 -31.03 4.77 11.12
CA ASP A 297 -32.40 5.17 11.39
C ASP A 297 -32.58 6.67 11.12
N LYS A 298 -33.64 7.02 10.36
CA LYS A 298 -33.86 8.39 9.88
C LYS A 298 -34.23 9.39 10.98
N ASN A 299 -34.77 8.91 12.11
CA ASN A 299 -35.27 9.77 13.17
C ASN A 299 -34.24 9.97 14.28
N THR A 300 -33.51 8.90 14.61
CA THR A 300 -32.54 8.84 15.72
C THR A 300 -31.11 9.03 15.25
N GLY A 301 -30.80 8.70 13.99
CA GLY A 301 -29.45 8.71 13.45
C GLY A 301 -28.57 7.55 13.93
N GLU A 302 -29.16 6.57 14.65
CA GLU A 302 -28.46 5.38 15.13
C GLU A 302 -28.23 4.37 13.99
N MET A 303 -27.09 3.68 14.03
CA MET A 303 -26.79 2.61 13.08
C MET A 303 -27.59 1.37 13.45
N THR A 304 -28.36 0.87 12.49
CA THR A 304 -29.33 -0.22 12.68
C THR A 304 -28.76 -1.59 12.36
N ASN A 305 -27.72 -1.68 11.52
CA ASN A 305 -27.11 -2.94 11.11
C ASN A 305 -25.82 -3.29 11.87
N ASN A 306 -25.86 -3.18 13.20
CA ASN A 306 -24.74 -3.45 14.10
C ASN A 306 -25.10 -4.60 15.05
N PRO A 307 -24.75 -5.86 14.71
CA PRO A 307 -23.37 -6.38 14.79
C PRO A 307 -22.82 -6.96 13.46
N PRO A 308 -21.54 -7.43 13.39
CA PRO A 308 -20.83 -7.79 12.14
C PRO A 308 -21.50 -8.82 11.21
N VAL A 309 -22.53 -9.50 11.69
CA VAL A 309 -23.31 -10.49 10.92
C VAL A 309 -24.21 -9.80 9.88
N GLU A 310 -24.56 -8.53 10.11
CA GLU A 310 -25.45 -7.74 9.24
C GLU A 310 -24.66 -6.82 8.29
N LEU A 311 -23.37 -6.61 8.53
CA LEU A 311 -22.48 -5.86 7.63
C LEU A 311 -21.86 -6.83 6.62
N LEU A 312 -22.38 -6.81 5.39
CA LEU A 312 -21.88 -7.66 4.32
C LEU A 312 -20.46 -7.25 3.93
N ARG A 313 -19.52 -8.18 4.08
CA ARG A 313 -18.15 -8.07 3.59
C ARG A 313 -17.96 -9.06 2.43
N PRO A 314 -17.00 -8.82 1.52
CA PRO A 314 -16.66 -9.80 0.50
C PRO A 314 -16.34 -11.15 1.14
N THR A 315 -17.02 -12.20 0.69
CA THR A 315 -16.73 -13.58 1.11
C THR A 315 -16.30 -14.43 -0.08
N ARG A 316 -15.75 -15.61 0.20
CA ARG A 316 -15.16 -16.48 -0.82
C ARG A 316 -16.20 -17.12 -1.76
N ASN A 317 -17.47 -17.12 -1.40
CA ASN A 317 -18.55 -17.85 -2.09
C ASN A 317 -19.58 -16.89 -2.66
#